data_AF-A0A654AN04-F1
#
_entry.id   AF-A0A654AN04-F1
#
_cell.length_a   1.000
_cell.length_b   1.000
_cell.length_c   1.000
_cell.angle_alpha   90.00
_cell.angle_beta   90.00
_cell.angle_gamma   90.00
#
_symmetry.space_group_name_H-M   'P 1'
#
loop_
_entity.id
_entity.type
_entity.pdbx_description
1 polymer ?
#
loop_
_entity_poly.entity_id
_entity_poly.type
_entity_poly.pdbx_seq_one_letter_code
_entity_poly.pdbx_strand_id
1 'polypeptide(L)'
;MPAEARAPALRTRLLVAVLGPLLAAAILIGVVGATLITDVVRRTSDRVLGGALGAIAETVQVERGEVTLDLPAAAFGMLENAERDNVYYRIAVGGDLLTGYADLPAPDPAALAVDVPAYRFARYRGQRIRIAEVRRDLPRIDRPVIVQIAETIDNRSALTRRLMIALLIGECVLVGGAALLLRPALGWSLRPLARLRGAIEARDKRARPDFSPLDTGPLPRELRPLAGAFDRLLAQLDTATVGVRRFTADASHQMRTPLSVLKVQVALARRGSGAERHEALDEIADAVTRLERLVTQLLALARAEEAGVSAPLETVDLREVAAAVITRQINQAIEAGIDLTLETDPVETYRVAGHRTLIFEILSNLVDNGIRYNRRGGTVTVSLQTSRGETAIAVIDDGPGIADSQREVAFDRFVRLGAPGSPEGSGLGLAIVRSAVARLNATVGFGAADRGTTIVVRFPGTAAAG
;
A
#
# COMPACT_ATOMS: atom_id res chain seq x y z
N MET A 1 15.20 -24.04 6.54
CA MET A 1 14.12 -23.06 6.81
C MET A 1 14.76 -21.85 7.46
N PRO A 2 14.78 -20.67 6.82
CA PRO A 2 15.33 -19.48 7.47
C PRO A 2 14.39 -19.08 8.60
N ALA A 3 14.95 -18.85 9.79
CA ALA A 3 14.21 -18.35 10.93
C ALA A 3 13.62 -16.99 10.55
N GLU A 4 12.28 -16.87 10.55
CA GLU A 4 11.62 -15.57 10.50
C GLU A 4 12.16 -14.72 11.64
N ALA A 5 13.03 -13.77 11.31
CA ALA A 5 13.44 -12.73 12.23
C ALA A 5 12.15 -12.07 12.72
N ARG A 6 11.80 -12.29 13.98
CA ARG A 6 10.58 -11.74 14.60
C ARG A 6 10.60 -10.23 14.42
N ALA A 7 9.92 -9.75 13.38
CA ALA A 7 9.79 -8.33 13.13
C ALA A 7 9.18 -7.71 14.39
N PRO A 8 9.80 -6.65 14.95
CA PRO A 8 9.29 -6.03 16.16
C PRO A 8 7.85 -5.58 15.93
N ALA A 9 6.97 -5.85 16.88
CA ALA A 9 5.56 -5.48 16.79
C ALA A 9 5.42 -4.00 16.41
N LEU A 10 4.50 -3.67 15.50
CA LEU A 10 4.28 -2.31 14.99
C LEU A 10 4.18 -1.27 16.12
N ARG A 11 3.59 -1.66 17.26
CA ARG A 11 3.52 -0.87 18.49
C ARG A 11 4.90 -0.50 19.04
N THR A 12 5.81 -1.45 19.14
CA THR A 12 7.19 -1.23 19.62
C THR A 12 7.94 -0.33 18.66
N ARG A 13 7.80 -0.57 17.34
CA ARG A 13 8.45 0.27 16.32
C ARG A 13 7.96 1.72 16.38
N LEU A 14 6.65 1.95 16.49
CA LEU A 14 6.08 3.29 16.63
C LEU A 14 6.51 3.97 17.93
N LEU A 15 6.52 3.24 19.05
CA LEU A 15 7.02 3.78 20.33
C LEU A 15 8.47 4.23 20.22
N VAL A 16 9.34 3.40 19.65
CA VAL A 16 10.76 3.75 19.45
C VAL A 16 10.90 4.94 18.48
N ALA A 17 10.11 4.98 17.40
CA ALA A 17 10.15 6.06 16.42
C ALA A 17 9.73 7.42 16.99
N VAL A 18 8.84 7.46 17.98
CA VAL A 18 8.42 8.71 18.64
C VAL A 18 9.33 9.04 19.84
N LEU A 19 9.65 8.05 20.67
CA LEU A 19 10.41 8.27 21.91
C LEU A 19 11.89 8.52 21.63
N GLY A 20 12.44 7.96 20.55
CA GLY A 20 13.85 8.15 20.16
C GLY A 20 14.20 9.61 19.86
N PRO A 21 13.51 10.28 18.92
CA PRO A 21 13.70 11.71 18.65
C PRO A 21 13.42 12.59 19.87
N LEU A 22 12.42 12.23 20.68
CA LEU A 22 12.08 12.94 21.91
C LEU A 22 13.21 12.85 22.95
N LEU A 23 13.82 11.68 23.12
CA LEU A 23 15.02 11.48 23.96
C LEU A 23 16.22 12.25 23.42
N ALA A 24 16.44 12.23 22.10
CA ALA A 24 17.52 12.99 21.48
C ALA A 24 17.34 14.50 21.68
N ALA A 25 16.11 15.01 21.52
CA ALA A 25 15.77 16.40 21.80
C ALA A 25 15.97 16.75 23.28
N ALA A 26 15.55 15.88 24.21
CA ALA A 26 15.78 16.06 25.63
C ALA A 26 17.29 16.15 25.95
N ILE A 27 18.12 15.25 25.42
CA ILE A 27 19.59 15.30 25.60
C ILE A 27 20.16 16.61 25.05
N LEU A 28 19.73 17.05 23.86
CA LEU A 28 20.20 18.29 23.25
C LEU A 28 19.82 19.51 24.12
N ILE A 29 18.57 19.58 24.56
CA ILE A 29 18.07 20.64 25.44
C ILE A 29 18.83 20.61 26.77
N GLY A 30 19.10 19.43 27.33
CA GLY A 30 19.86 19.26 28.56
C GLY A 30 21.30 19.78 28.45
N VAL A 31 21.99 19.45 27.34
CA VAL A 31 23.35 19.94 27.07
C VAL A 31 23.36 21.46 26.88
N VAL A 32 22.49 22.00 26.02
CA VAL A 32 22.40 23.44 25.76
C VAL A 32 22.01 24.18 27.05
N GLY A 33 21.00 23.70 27.77
CA GLY A 33 20.55 24.24 29.05
C GLY A 33 21.67 24.27 30.08
N ALA A 34 22.47 23.20 30.20
CA ALA A 34 23.62 23.14 31.10
C ALA A 34 24.66 24.23 30.79
N THR A 35 24.97 24.43 29.50
CA THR A 35 25.92 25.46 29.08
C THR A 35 25.39 26.88 29.35
N LEU A 36 24.10 27.13 29.05
CA LEU A 36 23.45 28.42 29.30
C LEU A 36 23.35 28.74 30.79
N ILE A 37 22.95 27.77 31.64
CA ILE A 37 22.88 27.96 33.09
C ILE A 37 24.26 28.37 33.63
N THR A 38 25.32 27.65 33.23
CA THR A 38 26.68 27.93 33.70
C THR A 38 27.18 29.29 33.23
N ASP A 39 26.87 29.69 32.00
CA ASP A 39 27.27 30.99 31.43
C ASP A 39 26.51 32.16 32.06
N VAL A 40 25.18 32.03 32.21
CA VAL A 40 24.34 33.06 32.84
C VAL A 40 24.73 33.28 34.29
N VAL A 41 24.90 32.21 35.09
CA VAL A 41 25.34 32.33 36.50
C VAL A 41 26.71 33.01 36.58
N ARG A 42 27.65 32.65 35.70
CA ARG A 42 28.99 33.24 35.65
C ARG A 42 28.95 34.72 35.30
N ARG A 43 28.30 35.10 34.20
CA ARG A 43 28.23 36.49 33.73
C ARG A 43 27.50 37.40 34.72
N THR A 44 26.42 36.89 35.32
CA THR A 44 25.64 37.65 36.31
C THR A 44 26.50 37.96 37.54
N SER A 45 27.23 36.96 38.02
CA SER A 45 28.11 37.13 39.18
C SER A 45 29.34 38.00 38.86
N ASP A 46 30.00 37.80 37.73
CA ASP A 46 31.13 38.65 37.30
C ASP A 46 30.68 40.11 37.11
N ARG A 47 29.45 40.38 36.64
CA ARG A 47 28.88 41.73 36.55
C ARG A 47 28.68 42.40 37.91
N VAL A 48 28.18 41.66 38.91
CA VAL A 48 28.02 42.17 40.28
C VAL A 48 29.39 42.49 40.89
N LEU A 49 30.35 41.56 40.75
CA LEU A 49 31.71 41.73 41.26
C LEU A 49 32.44 42.91 40.59
N GLY A 50 32.26 43.08 39.28
CA GLY A 50 32.80 44.21 38.52
C GLY A 50 32.17 45.55 38.90
N GLY A 51 30.86 45.58 39.19
CA GLY A 51 30.17 46.77 39.67
C GLY A 51 30.71 47.24 41.03
N ALA A 52 30.90 46.30 41.97
CA ALA A 52 31.51 46.60 43.26
C ALA A 52 32.97 47.05 43.11
N LEU A 53 33.75 46.41 42.22
CA LEU A 53 35.12 46.80 41.90
C LEU A 53 35.20 48.22 41.35
N GLY A 54 34.33 48.57 40.42
CA GLY A 54 34.23 49.92 39.84
C GLY A 54 33.91 50.96 40.91
N ALA A 55 32.91 50.70 41.76
CA ALA A 55 32.52 51.60 42.83
C ALA A 55 33.64 51.86 43.84
N ILE A 56 34.44 50.84 44.20
CA ILE A 56 35.63 51.04 45.06
C ILE A 56 36.75 51.74 44.29
N ALA A 57 36.96 51.42 43.01
CA ALA A 57 38.02 52.00 42.21
C ALA A 57 37.78 53.48 41.85
N GLU A 58 36.53 53.97 41.87
CA GLU A 58 36.17 55.37 41.66
C GLU A 58 36.40 56.25 42.90
N THR A 59 36.39 55.68 44.10
CA THR A 59 36.65 56.43 45.34
C THR A 59 38.14 56.56 45.67
N VAL A 60 39.02 55.90 44.91
CA VAL A 60 40.48 56.04 45.04
C VAL A 60 40.87 57.43 44.52
N GLN A 61 41.31 58.32 45.41
CA GLN A 61 41.77 59.66 45.06
C GLN A 61 43.12 59.97 45.73
N VAL A 62 43.77 61.03 45.27
CA VAL A 62 45.02 61.54 45.86
C VAL A 62 44.72 62.85 46.56
N GLU A 63 44.76 62.84 47.89
CA GLU A 63 44.58 64.03 48.72
C GLU A 63 45.90 64.34 49.44
N ARG A 64 46.44 65.56 49.24
CA ARG A 64 47.71 66.01 49.86
C ARG A 64 48.93 65.12 49.59
N GLY A 65 48.93 64.35 48.50
CA GLY A 65 50.06 63.48 48.12
C GLY A 65 49.99 62.06 48.70
N GLU A 66 48.95 61.76 49.48
CA GLU A 66 48.65 60.40 49.96
C GLU A 66 47.43 59.84 49.22
N VAL A 67 47.41 58.52 48.99
CA VAL A 67 46.24 57.84 48.43
C VAL A 67 45.19 57.74 49.53
N THR A 68 44.08 58.45 49.36
CA THR A 68 42.91 58.33 50.23
C THR A 68 41.82 57.54 49.51
N LEU A 69 41.06 56.78 50.28
CA LEU A 69 39.98 55.95 49.78
C LEU A 69 38.85 55.99 50.79
N ASP A 70 37.66 56.34 50.30
CA ASP A 70 36.42 56.10 51.04
C ASP A 70 35.82 54.79 50.55
N LEU A 71 35.51 53.85 51.44
CA LEU A 71 34.93 52.56 51.09
C LEU A 71 33.40 52.70 51.07
N PRO A 72 32.76 52.86 49.90
CA PRO A 72 31.34 53.11 49.86
C PRO A 72 30.59 51.89 50.38
N ALA A 73 29.75 52.07 51.39
CA ALA A 73 28.94 50.99 51.98
C ALA A 73 28.10 50.26 50.93
N ALA A 74 27.68 50.97 49.87
CA ALA A 74 26.96 50.41 48.73
C ALA A 74 27.75 49.33 47.96
N ALA A 75 29.07 49.44 47.82
CA ALA A 75 29.87 48.45 47.08
C ALA A 75 29.94 47.12 47.83
N PHE A 76 30.03 47.15 49.16
CA PHE A 76 29.95 45.95 49.99
C PHE A 76 28.51 45.44 50.10
N GLY A 77 27.52 46.33 50.19
CA GLY A 77 26.10 45.96 50.20
C GLY A 77 25.63 45.25 48.92
N MET A 78 26.22 45.58 47.76
CA MET A 78 25.97 44.86 46.49
C MET A 78 26.50 43.42 46.48
N LEU A 79 27.51 43.14 47.31
CA LEU A 79 28.11 41.83 47.49
C LEU A 79 27.50 41.10 48.69
N GLU A 80 26.88 41.84 49.60
CA GLU A 80 26.20 41.36 50.80
C GLU A 80 24.79 40.85 50.44
N ASN A 81 24.74 39.70 49.75
CA ASN A 81 23.53 38.90 49.71
C ASN A 81 23.48 37.99 50.94
N ALA A 82 22.29 37.78 51.50
CA ALA A 82 22.00 37.14 52.79
C ALA A 82 22.48 35.67 52.98
N GLU A 83 23.27 35.13 52.05
CA GLU A 83 23.77 33.75 52.05
C GLU A 83 25.31 33.67 52.13
N ARG A 84 25.92 34.18 53.20
CA ARG A 84 27.28 33.81 53.70
C ARG A 84 28.41 33.69 52.66
N ASP A 85 28.38 34.40 51.54
CA ASP A 85 29.53 34.46 50.65
C ASP A 85 30.59 35.36 51.28
N ASN A 86 31.80 34.84 51.45
CA ASN A 86 32.88 35.61 52.04
C ASN A 86 33.47 36.52 50.97
N VAL A 87 33.36 37.81 51.21
CA VAL A 87 33.98 38.84 50.38
C VAL A 87 35.33 39.20 50.98
N TYR A 88 36.36 39.12 50.17
CA TYR A 88 37.71 39.57 50.52
C TYR A 88 38.12 40.70 49.58
N TYR A 89 38.84 41.69 50.09
CA TYR A 89 39.37 42.76 49.25
C TYR A 89 40.82 43.06 49.61
N ARG A 90 41.55 43.61 48.65
CA ARG A 90 42.94 44.06 48.83
C ARG A 90 43.16 45.30 47.99
N ILE A 91 43.65 46.36 48.61
CA ILE A 91 43.99 47.61 47.93
C ILE A 91 45.45 47.91 48.23
N ALA A 92 46.27 47.98 47.18
CA ALA A 92 47.71 48.16 47.31
C ALA A 92 48.21 49.25 46.36
N VAL A 93 49.25 49.97 46.79
CA VAL A 93 49.94 51.00 46.00
C VAL A 93 51.34 50.48 45.67
N GLY A 94 51.56 50.09 44.42
CA GLY A 94 52.73 49.31 44.04
C GLY A 94 52.75 47.95 44.74
N GLY A 95 53.67 47.76 45.69
CA GLY A 95 53.77 46.56 46.54
C GLY A 95 53.19 46.71 47.94
N ASP A 96 52.90 47.94 48.38
CA ASP A 96 52.54 48.26 49.75
C ASP A 96 51.03 48.17 49.94
N LEU A 97 50.57 47.41 50.94
CA LEU A 97 49.15 47.26 51.25
C LEU A 97 48.63 48.54 51.90
N LEU A 98 47.59 49.14 51.32
CA LEU A 98 46.87 50.26 51.92
C LEU A 98 45.79 49.77 52.89
N THR A 99 44.93 48.86 52.44
CA THR A 99 43.85 48.28 53.26
C THR A 99 43.38 46.92 52.71
N GLY A 100 42.76 46.11 53.56
CA GLY A 100 42.22 44.79 53.23
C GLY A 100 43.09 43.61 53.66
N TYR A 101 42.97 42.49 52.95
CA TYR A 101 43.59 41.22 53.28
C TYR A 101 44.97 41.07 52.62
N ALA A 102 46.03 41.14 53.42
CA ALA A 102 47.42 41.04 52.97
C ALA A 102 47.77 39.67 52.35
N ASP A 103 47.10 38.61 52.79
CA ASP A 103 47.27 37.23 52.36
C ASP A 103 46.49 36.90 51.08
N LEU A 104 45.70 37.84 50.55
CA LEU A 104 45.05 37.66 49.25
C LEU A 104 46.13 37.63 48.14
N PRO A 105 46.11 36.62 47.24
CA PRO A 105 47.13 36.48 46.20
C PRO A 105 47.20 37.73 45.31
N ALA A 106 48.33 38.44 45.36
CA ALA A 106 48.56 39.64 44.57
C ALA A 106 48.71 39.30 43.06
N PRO A 107 48.26 40.18 42.15
CA PRO A 107 48.47 39.99 40.71
C PRO A 107 49.83 40.55 40.30
N ASP A 108 50.27 40.21 39.09
CA ASP A 108 51.38 40.92 38.44
C ASP A 108 50.88 42.29 37.93
N PRO A 109 51.37 43.42 38.46
CA PRO A 109 50.94 44.76 38.02
C PRO A 109 51.17 45.04 36.53
N ALA A 110 52.15 44.36 35.92
CA ALA A 110 52.47 44.50 34.50
C ALA A 110 51.49 43.74 33.60
N ALA A 111 50.80 42.73 34.13
CA ALA A 111 49.81 41.94 33.39
C ALA A 111 48.42 42.61 33.34
N LEU A 112 48.18 43.66 34.12
CA LEU A 112 46.91 44.37 34.20
C LEU A 112 46.87 45.59 33.28
N ALA A 113 45.83 45.67 32.46
CA ALA A 113 45.53 46.89 31.71
C ALA A 113 44.98 47.98 32.65
N VAL A 114 45.35 49.22 32.37
CA VAL A 114 44.89 50.39 33.14
C VAL A 114 43.40 50.59 32.89
N ASP A 115 42.64 50.78 33.98
CA ASP A 115 41.19 51.04 33.99
C ASP A 115 40.31 49.94 33.38
N VAL A 116 40.87 48.76 33.09
CA VAL A 116 40.12 47.61 32.55
C VAL A 116 40.06 46.52 33.61
N PRO A 117 38.86 46.11 34.07
CA PRO A 117 38.72 45.06 35.06
C PRO A 117 39.12 43.69 34.48
N ALA A 118 39.99 42.98 35.18
CA ALA A 118 40.38 41.60 34.90
C ALA A 118 39.74 40.66 35.92
N TYR A 119 39.42 39.43 35.49
CA TYR A 119 38.81 38.43 36.37
C TYR A 119 39.57 37.11 36.32
N ARG A 120 39.98 36.60 37.48
CA ARG A 120 40.72 35.33 37.59
C ARG A 120 40.22 34.44 38.72
N PHE A 121 40.55 33.16 38.63
CA PHE A 121 40.25 32.18 39.68
C PHE A 121 41.49 31.98 40.56
N ALA A 122 41.29 31.86 41.86
CA ALA A 122 42.36 31.53 42.81
C ALA A 122 41.84 30.59 43.91
N ARG A 123 42.75 30.04 44.70
CA ARG A 123 42.42 29.37 45.97
C ARG A 123 42.90 30.25 47.11
N TYR A 124 42.05 30.42 48.11
CA TYR A 124 42.34 31.21 49.30
C TYR A 124 41.65 30.57 50.50
N ARG A 125 42.42 30.34 51.57
CA ARG A 125 41.95 29.69 52.81
C ARG A 125 41.20 28.37 52.57
N GLY A 126 41.69 27.56 51.63
CA GLY A 126 41.10 26.26 51.27
C GLY A 126 39.86 26.33 50.38
N GLN A 127 39.34 27.51 50.06
CA GLN A 127 38.18 27.71 49.20
C GLN A 127 38.58 28.21 47.82
N ARG A 128 37.76 27.93 46.80
CA ARG A 128 37.93 28.52 45.46
C ARG A 128 37.25 29.88 45.44
N ILE A 129 37.99 30.91 45.06
CA ILE A 129 37.51 32.28 44.96
C ILE A 129 37.62 32.80 43.54
N ARG A 130 36.71 33.70 43.17
CA ARG A 130 36.73 34.49 41.94
C ARG A 130 37.20 35.89 42.31
N ILE A 131 38.30 36.34 41.72
CA ILE A 131 38.91 37.66 41.97
C ILE A 131 38.61 38.55 40.77
N ALA A 132 38.06 39.73 41.02
CA ALA A 132 38.05 40.85 40.09
C ALA A 132 39.10 41.87 40.53
N GLU A 133 39.89 42.37 39.59
CA GLU A 133 41.00 43.27 39.87
C GLU A 133 41.13 44.34 38.80
N VAL A 134 41.48 45.56 39.20
CA VAL A 134 41.71 46.69 38.30
C VAL A 134 42.94 47.47 38.72
N ARG A 135 43.72 47.90 37.72
CA ARG A 135 44.84 48.82 37.91
C ARG A 135 44.38 50.24 37.63
N ARG A 136 44.60 51.14 38.58
CA ARG A 136 44.37 52.57 38.49
C ARG A 136 45.72 53.29 38.52
N ASP A 137 45.97 54.13 37.52
CA ASP A 137 47.14 55.01 37.51
C ASP A 137 46.65 56.42 37.89
N LEU A 138 47.06 56.90 39.07
CA LEU A 138 46.59 58.17 39.61
C LEU A 138 47.51 59.32 39.18
N PRO A 139 46.96 60.46 38.74
CA PRO A 139 47.77 61.64 38.50
C PRO A 139 48.38 62.10 39.83
N ARG A 140 49.73 62.21 39.88
CA ARG A 140 50.59 62.59 41.03
C ARG A 140 51.25 61.44 41.81
N ILE A 141 51.05 60.17 41.43
CA ILE A 141 51.73 59.02 42.05
C ILE A 141 52.30 58.10 40.96
N ASP A 142 53.61 57.88 40.95
CA ASP A 142 54.30 57.05 39.94
C ASP A 142 54.09 55.54 40.14
N ARG A 143 53.41 55.14 41.23
CA ARG A 143 53.12 53.75 41.57
C ARG A 143 51.66 53.41 41.23
N PRO A 144 51.39 52.29 40.54
CA PRO A 144 50.03 51.89 40.21
C PRO A 144 49.25 51.48 41.47
N VAL A 145 47.98 51.86 41.54
CA VAL A 145 47.05 51.39 42.58
C VAL A 145 46.30 50.17 42.06
N ILE A 146 46.34 49.08 42.80
CA ILE A 146 45.66 47.84 42.46
C ILE A 146 44.54 47.63 43.46
N VAL A 147 43.31 47.59 42.94
CA VAL A 147 42.11 47.25 43.71
C VAL A 147 41.71 45.83 43.34
N GLN A 148 41.56 44.96 44.34
CA GLN A 148 41.10 43.58 44.17
C GLN A 148 39.90 43.31 45.08
N ILE A 149 38.90 42.63 44.53
CA ILE A 149 37.76 42.10 45.27
C ILE A 149 37.60 40.63 44.90
N ALA A 150 37.37 39.78 45.88
CA ALA A 150 37.22 38.35 45.72
C ALA A 150 35.97 37.83 46.43
N GLU A 151 35.31 36.86 45.81
CA GLU A 151 34.11 36.19 46.34
C GLU A 151 34.30 34.66 46.29
N THR A 152 33.71 33.93 47.25
CA THR A 152 33.65 32.47 47.28
C THR A 152 32.76 31.88 46.18
N ILE A 153 33.11 30.69 45.65
CA ILE A 153 32.38 30.06 44.52
C ILE A 153 31.42 28.94 45.00
N ASP A 154 31.47 28.56 46.27
CA ASP A 154 30.80 27.35 46.75
C ASP A 154 29.25 27.44 46.63
N ASN A 155 28.64 28.60 46.89
CA ASN A 155 27.19 28.76 46.69
C ASN A 155 26.79 28.83 45.20
N ARG A 156 27.65 29.37 44.31
CA ARG A 156 27.44 29.34 42.85
C ARG A 156 27.25 27.90 42.35
N SER A 157 28.01 26.97 42.93
CA SER A 157 27.89 25.54 42.63
C SER A 157 26.56 24.94 43.09
N ALA A 158 26.00 25.43 44.21
CA ALA A 158 24.72 25.00 44.73
C ALA A 158 23.54 25.51 43.88
N LEU A 159 23.55 26.79 43.49
CA LEU A 159 22.54 27.35 42.59
C LEU A 159 22.56 26.65 41.22
N THR A 160 23.75 26.50 40.63
CA THR A 160 23.93 25.76 39.36
C THR A 160 23.39 24.34 39.48
N ARG A 161 23.74 23.63 40.56
CA ARG A 161 23.25 22.26 40.80
C ARG A 161 21.73 22.20 40.97
N ARG A 162 21.11 23.16 41.67
CA ARG A 162 19.64 23.24 41.81
C ARG A 162 18.95 23.43 40.47
N LEU A 163 19.44 24.36 39.64
CA LEU A 163 18.91 24.59 38.30
C LEU A 163 19.10 23.37 37.38
N MET A 164 20.24 22.69 37.46
CA MET A 164 20.51 21.46 36.71
C MET A 164 19.59 20.31 37.11
N ILE A 165 19.35 20.12 38.42
CA ILE A 165 18.40 19.10 38.91
C ILE A 165 16.98 19.44 38.45
N ALA A 166 16.57 20.71 38.52
CA ALA A 166 15.26 21.14 38.05
C ALA A 166 15.07 20.88 36.55
N LEU A 167 16.09 21.16 35.72
CA LEU A 167 16.11 20.86 34.30
C LEU A 167 15.96 19.35 34.04
N LEU A 168 16.77 18.52 34.71
CA LEU A 168 16.73 17.07 34.56
C LEU A 168 15.37 16.49 34.97
N ILE A 169 14.79 16.93 36.10
CA ILE A 169 13.47 16.50 36.54
C ILE A 169 12.42 16.89 35.50
N GLY A 170 12.47 18.11 34.97
CA GLY A 170 11.56 18.57 33.93
C GLY A 170 11.61 17.70 32.67
N GLU A 171 12.82 17.35 32.20
CA GLU A 171 13.02 16.46 31.06
C GLU A 171 12.50 15.04 31.33
N CYS A 172 12.80 14.47 32.50
CA CYS A 172 12.31 13.16 32.90
C CYS A 172 10.77 13.12 32.97
N VAL A 173 10.15 14.16 33.51
CA VAL A 173 8.68 14.29 33.58
C VAL A 173 8.08 14.40 32.19
N LEU A 174 8.68 15.19 31.30
CA LEU A 174 8.23 15.35 29.92
C LEU A 174 8.30 14.04 29.14
N VAL A 175 9.45 13.37 29.15
CA VAL A 175 9.68 12.10 28.45
C VAL A 175 8.83 10.98 29.04
N GLY A 176 8.80 10.85 30.37
CA GLY A 176 8.00 9.87 31.07
C GLY A 176 6.50 10.06 30.84
N GLY A 177 6.02 11.31 30.89
CA GLY A 177 4.65 11.68 30.58
C GLY A 177 4.27 11.34 29.14
N ALA A 178 5.11 11.68 28.16
CA ALA A 178 4.91 11.31 26.77
C ALA A 178 4.83 9.78 26.60
N ALA A 179 5.73 9.02 27.21
CA ALA A 179 5.72 7.55 27.16
C ALA A 179 4.44 6.95 27.78
N LEU A 180 3.98 7.52 28.89
CA LEU A 180 2.75 7.09 29.58
C LEU A 180 1.51 7.34 28.73
N LEU A 181 1.42 8.48 28.05
CA LEU A 181 0.28 8.87 27.20
C LEU A 181 0.29 8.16 25.83
N LEU A 182 1.47 7.90 25.26
CA LEU A 182 1.60 7.25 23.95
C LEU A 182 1.10 5.81 23.95
N ARG A 183 1.32 5.05 25.03
CA ARG A 183 0.89 3.65 25.13
C ARG A 183 -0.63 3.45 24.93
N PRO A 184 -1.53 4.11 25.69
CA PRO A 184 -2.97 4.00 25.47
C PRO A 184 -3.40 4.63 24.14
N ALA A 185 -2.78 5.74 23.71
CA ALA A 185 -3.10 6.40 22.44
C ALA A 185 -2.85 5.49 21.23
N LEU A 186 -1.69 4.83 21.17
CA LEU A 186 -1.37 3.83 20.13
C LEU A 186 -2.29 2.61 20.24
N GLY A 187 -2.61 2.19 21.46
CA GLY A 187 -3.56 1.12 21.72
C GLY A 187 -4.92 1.42 21.09
N TRP A 188 -5.46 2.60 21.31
CA TRP A 188 -6.75 3.04 20.77
C TRP A 188 -6.71 3.23 19.24
N SER A 189 -5.67 3.88 18.73
CA SER A 189 -5.46 4.13 17.29
C SER A 189 -5.35 2.84 16.47
N LEU A 190 -4.75 1.79 17.02
CA LEU A 190 -4.57 0.50 16.34
C LEU A 190 -5.72 -0.50 16.58
N ARG A 191 -6.74 -0.16 17.38
CA ARG A 191 -7.92 -1.04 17.58
C ARG A 191 -8.64 -1.39 16.28
N PRO A 192 -8.92 -0.45 15.35
CA PRO A 192 -9.59 -0.78 14.09
C PRO A 192 -8.83 -1.82 13.26
N LEU A 193 -7.49 -1.76 13.24
CA LEU A 193 -6.66 -2.75 12.55
C LEU A 193 -6.78 -4.14 13.19
N ALA A 194 -6.82 -4.21 14.52
CA ALA A 194 -7.03 -5.47 15.23
C ALA A 194 -8.42 -6.06 14.98
N ARG A 195 -9.45 -5.22 14.81
CA ARG A 195 -10.80 -5.65 14.41
C ARG A 195 -10.82 -6.19 12.98
N LEU A 196 -10.19 -5.49 12.04
CA LEU A 196 -10.06 -5.95 10.65
C LEU A 196 -9.37 -7.31 10.58
N ARG A 197 -8.25 -7.48 11.31
CA ARG A 197 -7.57 -8.78 11.43
C ARG A 197 -8.50 -9.85 11.99
N GLY A 198 -9.21 -9.55 13.08
CA GLY A 198 -10.16 -10.48 13.69
C GLY A 198 -11.32 -10.88 12.75
N ALA A 199 -11.83 -9.94 11.96
CA ALA A 199 -12.88 -10.21 10.96
C ALA A 199 -12.42 -11.12 9.82
N ILE A 200 -11.12 -11.07 9.47
CA ILE A 200 -10.51 -11.97 8.48
C ILE A 200 -10.22 -13.34 9.10
N GLU A 201 -9.58 -13.39 10.27
CA GLU A 201 -9.28 -14.65 11.00
C GLU A 201 -10.55 -15.44 11.36
N ALA A 202 -11.65 -14.75 11.65
CA ALA A 202 -12.93 -15.38 11.94
C ALA A 202 -13.54 -16.06 10.71
N ARG A 203 -13.17 -15.66 9.48
CA ARG A 203 -13.62 -16.30 8.24
C ARG A 203 -12.83 -17.57 7.93
N ASP A 204 -11.51 -17.56 8.16
CA ASP A 204 -10.63 -18.72 7.96
C ASP A 204 -11.07 -19.94 8.80
N LYS A 205 -11.58 -19.70 10.01
CA LYS A 205 -12.03 -20.75 10.93
C LYS A 205 -13.41 -21.33 10.60
N ARG A 206 -14.14 -20.82 9.60
CA ARG A 206 -15.49 -21.30 9.29
C ARG A 206 -15.42 -22.53 8.37
N ALA A 207 -16.32 -23.49 8.63
CA ALA A 207 -16.43 -24.71 7.83
C ALA A 207 -16.93 -24.48 6.39
N ARG A 208 -17.56 -23.32 6.11
CA ARG A 208 -17.99 -22.92 4.77
C ARG A 208 -17.34 -21.58 4.41
N PRO A 209 -16.83 -21.43 3.17
CA PRO A 209 -16.36 -20.15 2.67
C PRO A 209 -17.47 -19.09 2.75
N ASP A 210 -17.14 -17.94 3.33
CA ASP A 210 -18.02 -16.77 3.42
C ASP A 210 -17.41 -15.62 2.61
N PHE A 211 -18.10 -15.25 1.53
CA PHE A 211 -17.69 -14.19 0.61
C PHE A 211 -18.46 -12.88 0.82
N SER A 212 -19.24 -12.77 1.91
CA SER A 212 -19.94 -11.53 2.24
C SER A 212 -18.95 -10.39 2.58
N PRO A 213 -19.33 -9.12 2.33
CA PRO A 213 -18.49 -7.96 2.66
C PRO A 213 -18.02 -7.95 4.13
N LEU A 214 -16.83 -7.38 4.36
CA LEU A 214 -16.22 -7.28 5.68
C LEU A 214 -17.06 -6.40 6.64
N ASP A 215 -17.77 -7.02 7.59
CA ASP A 215 -18.39 -6.29 8.71
C ASP A 215 -17.32 -5.83 9.72
N THR A 216 -16.82 -4.61 9.51
CA THR A 216 -15.71 -4.03 10.27
C THR A 216 -16.09 -2.76 11.03
N GLY A 217 -17.37 -2.35 10.94
CA GLY A 217 -17.87 -1.11 11.53
C GLY A 217 -17.18 0.14 10.97
N PRO A 218 -17.16 1.27 11.72
CA PRO A 218 -16.55 2.51 11.25
C PRO A 218 -15.01 2.38 11.19
N LEU A 219 -14.48 2.32 9.97
CA LEU A 219 -13.03 2.31 9.70
C LEU A 219 -12.47 3.73 9.48
N PRO A 220 -11.23 3.99 9.96
CA PRO A 220 -10.45 5.17 9.57
C PRO A 220 -10.30 5.30 8.06
N ARG A 221 -10.14 6.53 7.56
CA ARG A 221 -10.10 6.83 6.11
C ARG A 221 -8.99 6.08 5.40
N GLU A 222 -7.89 5.83 6.08
CA GLU A 222 -6.69 5.14 5.60
C GLU A 222 -6.94 3.63 5.37
N LEU A 223 -7.84 3.01 6.13
CA LEU A 223 -8.15 1.57 6.03
C LEU A 223 -9.32 1.26 5.10
N ARG A 224 -10.15 2.25 4.73
CA ARG A 224 -11.30 2.07 3.84
C ARG A 224 -10.92 1.53 2.46
N PRO A 225 -9.87 2.03 1.76
CA PRO A 225 -9.50 1.51 0.46
C PRO A 225 -9.07 0.04 0.51
N LEU A 226 -8.39 -0.36 1.59
CA LEU A 226 -7.95 -1.74 1.81
C LEU A 226 -9.14 -2.68 2.04
N ALA A 227 -10.08 -2.29 2.92
CA ALA A 227 -11.31 -3.05 3.13
C ALA A 227 -12.12 -3.19 1.84
N GLY A 228 -12.29 -2.10 1.08
CA GLY A 228 -12.98 -2.13 -0.19
C GLY A 228 -12.28 -2.95 -1.27
N ALA A 229 -10.95 -3.00 -1.29
CA ALA A 229 -10.20 -3.89 -2.19
C ALA A 229 -10.41 -5.36 -1.83
N PHE A 230 -10.43 -5.67 -0.53
CA PHE A 230 -10.71 -7.02 -0.05
C PHE A 230 -12.14 -7.46 -0.37
N ASP A 231 -13.13 -6.58 -0.17
CA ASP A 231 -14.54 -6.85 -0.51
C ASP A 231 -14.71 -7.12 -2.02
N ARG A 232 -14.02 -6.36 -2.88
CA ARG A 232 -14.02 -6.64 -4.33
C ARG A 232 -13.44 -8.00 -4.68
N LEU A 233 -12.35 -8.39 -4.02
CA LEU A 233 -11.74 -9.70 -4.21
C LEU A 233 -12.67 -10.83 -3.74
N LEU A 234 -13.35 -10.65 -2.60
CA LEU A 234 -14.36 -11.60 -2.13
C LEU A 234 -15.52 -11.74 -3.13
N ALA A 235 -16.02 -10.62 -3.69
CA ALA A 235 -17.08 -10.66 -4.68
C ALA A 235 -16.66 -11.39 -5.98
N GLN A 236 -15.42 -11.21 -6.42
CA GLN A 236 -14.85 -11.94 -7.57
C GLN A 236 -14.76 -13.45 -7.29
N LEU A 237 -14.30 -13.83 -6.10
CA LEU A 237 -14.24 -15.23 -5.68
C LEU A 237 -15.62 -15.87 -5.55
N ASP A 238 -16.62 -15.15 -5.04
CA ASP A 238 -17.99 -15.63 -4.96
C ASP A 238 -18.54 -15.94 -6.36
N THR A 239 -18.40 -14.98 -7.27
CA THR A 239 -18.84 -15.11 -8.67
C THR A 239 -18.18 -16.31 -9.36
N ALA A 240 -16.86 -16.47 -9.19
CA ALA A 240 -16.13 -17.61 -9.73
C ALA A 240 -16.59 -18.94 -9.13
N THR A 241 -16.77 -19.00 -7.80
CA THR A 241 -17.18 -20.21 -7.09
C THR A 241 -18.59 -20.65 -7.48
N VAL A 242 -19.53 -19.70 -7.62
CA VAL A 242 -20.90 -19.96 -8.11
C VAL A 242 -20.86 -20.50 -9.54
N GLY A 243 -20.02 -19.92 -10.40
CA GLY A 243 -19.82 -20.39 -11.77
C GLY A 243 -19.37 -21.85 -11.84
N VAL A 244 -18.33 -22.21 -11.08
CA VAL A 244 -17.79 -23.58 -11.01
C VAL A 244 -18.83 -24.58 -10.49
N ARG A 245 -19.57 -24.22 -9.43
CA ARG A 245 -20.63 -25.10 -8.89
C ARG A 245 -21.73 -25.35 -9.90
N ARG A 246 -22.22 -24.30 -10.57
CA ARG A 246 -23.28 -24.41 -11.58
C ARG A 246 -22.82 -25.25 -12.77
N PHE A 247 -21.62 -24.97 -13.27
CA PHE A 247 -21.00 -25.77 -14.34
C PHE A 247 -20.91 -27.26 -13.99
N THR A 248 -20.46 -27.58 -12.79
CA THR A 248 -20.29 -28.97 -12.33
C THR A 248 -21.64 -29.69 -12.20
N ALA A 249 -22.65 -29.00 -11.65
CA ALA A 249 -24.01 -29.53 -11.52
C ALA A 249 -24.62 -29.81 -12.90
N ASP A 250 -24.53 -28.86 -13.82
CA ASP A 250 -25.12 -29.00 -15.15
C ASP A 250 -24.40 -30.08 -15.98
N ALA A 251 -23.07 -30.14 -15.92
CA ALA A 251 -22.29 -31.21 -16.56
C ALA A 251 -22.70 -32.59 -16.04
N SER A 252 -22.84 -32.73 -14.71
CA SER A 252 -23.28 -33.99 -14.10
C SER A 252 -24.67 -34.42 -14.57
N HIS A 253 -25.61 -33.47 -14.68
CA HIS A 253 -26.95 -33.75 -15.19
C HIS A 253 -26.93 -34.20 -16.66
N GLN A 254 -26.21 -33.49 -17.52
CA GLN A 254 -26.17 -33.78 -18.95
C GLN A 254 -25.43 -35.09 -19.27
N MET A 255 -24.46 -35.50 -18.44
CA MET A 255 -23.82 -36.82 -18.57
C MET A 255 -24.75 -37.97 -18.14
N ARG A 256 -25.62 -37.76 -17.14
CA ARG A 256 -26.47 -38.81 -16.56
C ARG A 256 -27.50 -39.37 -17.55
N THR A 257 -28.02 -38.52 -18.42
CA THR A 257 -29.02 -38.90 -19.45
C THR A 257 -28.47 -39.93 -20.45
N PRO A 258 -27.41 -39.65 -21.24
CA PRO A 258 -26.85 -40.62 -22.18
C PRO A 258 -26.30 -41.87 -21.48
N LEU A 259 -25.73 -41.74 -20.27
CA LEU A 259 -25.32 -42.91 -19.47
C LEU A 259 -26.50 -43.81 -19.08
N SER A 260 -27.67 -43.25 -18.83
CA SER A 260 -28.88 -44.02 -18.50
C SER A 260 -29.42 -44.74 -19.72
N VAL A 261 -29.46 -44.08 -20.87
CA VAL A 261 -29.83 -44.69 -22.16
C VAL A 261 -28.87 -45.82 -22.51
N LEU A 262 -27.56 -45.57 -22.43
CA LEU A 262 -26.53 -46.58 -22.66
C LEU A 262 -26.74 -47.82 -21.78
N LYS A 263 -27.05 -47.62 -20.49
CA LYS A 263 -27.31 -48.72 -19.55
C LYS A 263 -28.54 -49.55 -19.93
N VAL A 264 -29.62 -48.91 -20.38
CA VAL A 264 -30.84 -49.59 -20.83
C VAL A 264 -30.57 -50.37 -22.11
N GLN A 265 -29.90 -49.75 -23.08
CA GLN A 265 -29.64 -50.37 -24.38
C GLN A 265 -28.64 -51.52 -24.29
N VAL A 266 -27.62 -51.43 -23.42
CA VAL A 266 -26.75 -52.58 -23.11
C VAL A 266 -27.56 -53.74 -22.52
N ALA A 267 -28.54 -53.47 -21.65
CA ALA A 267 -29.39 -54.52 -21.09
C ALA A 267 -30.30 -55.16 -22.16
N LEU A 268 -30.81 -54.36 -23.10
CA LEU A 268 -31.61 -54.84 -24.23
C LEU A 268 -30.76 -55.66 -25.21
N ALA A 269 -29.58 -55.18 -25.62
CA ALA A 269 -28.65 -55.91 -26.49
C ALA A 269 -28.20 -57.26 -25.91
N ARG A 270 -28.10 -57.36 -24.56
CA ARG A 270 -27.79 -58.63 -23.88
C ARG A 270 -28.94 -59.64 -23.88
N ARG A 271 -30.19 -59.19 -24.02
CA ARG A 271 -31.40 -60.03 -23.96
C ARG A 271 -31.99 -60.32 -25.34
N GLY A 272 -31.91 -59.36 -26.27
CA GLY A 272 -32.45 -59.45 -27.62
C GLY A 272 -31.64 -60.35 -28.54
N SER A 273 -32.25 -60.75 -29.66
CA SER A 273 -31.63 -61.56 -30.70
C SER A 273 -31.98 -61.04 -32.09
N GLY A 274 -31.10 -61.24 -33.07
CA GLY A 274 -31.33 -60.76 -34.44
C GLY A 274 -31.43 -59.24 -34.54
N ALA A 275 -32.56 -58.74 -35.03
CA ALA A 275 -32.79 -57.32 -35.32
C ALA A 275 -32.79 -56.43 -34.06
N GLU A 276 -33.44 -56.86 -32.97
CA GLU A 276 -33.51 -56.09 -31.70
C GLU A 276 -32.12 -55.85 -31.08
N ARG A 277 -31.20 -56.80 -31.27
CA ARG A 277 -29.82 -56.65 -30.81
C ARG A 277 -29.05 -55.65 -31.66
N HIS A 278 -29.30 -55.62 -32.97
CA HIS A 278 -28.67 -54.64 -33.87
C HIS A 278 -29.15 -53.22 -33.53
N GLU A 279 -30.46 -53.03 -33.38
CA GLU A 279 -31.04 -51.75 -33.00
C GLU A 279 -30.50 -51.24 -31.64
N ALA A 280 -30.40 -52.11 -30.64
CA ALA A 280 -29.81 -51.75 -29.36
C ALA A 280 -28.30 -51.43 -29.45
N LEU A 281 -27.55 -52.07 -30.35
CA LEU A 281 -26.14 -51.76 -30.60
C LEU A 281 -25.96 -50.41 -31.32
N ASP A 282 -26.85 -50.08 -32.25
CA ASP A 282 -26.86 -48.78 -32.94
C ASP A 282 -27.18 -47.65 -31.93
N GLU A 283 -28.18 -47.85 -31.05
CA GLU A 283 -28.47 -46.86 -30.00
C GLU A 283 -27.32 -46.70 -28.98
N ILE A 284 -26.57 -47.77 -28.70
CA ILE A 284 -25.35 -47.71 -27.88
C ILE A 284 -24.29 -46.84 -28.58
N ALA A 285 -24.05 -47.05 -29.87
CA ALA A 285 -23.10 -46.28 -30.65
C ALA A 285 -23.47 -44.78 -30.68
N ASP A 286 -24.76 -44.47 -30.85
CA ASP A 286 -25.27 -43.10 -30.78
C ASP A 286 -25.09 -42.49 -29.38
N ALA A 287 -25.37 -43.26 -28.32
CA ALA A 287 -25.21 -42.80 -26.95
C ALA A 287 -23.74 -42.49 -26.60
N VAL A 288 -22.79 -43.29 -27.10
CA VAL A 288 -21.35 -43.04 -26.96
C VAL A 288 -20.94 -41.79 -27.72
N THR A 289 -21.35 -41.65 -28.98
CA THR A 289 -21.06 -40.47 -29.82
C THR A 289 -21.58 -39.18 -29.17
N ARG A 290 -22.78 -39.23 -28.57
CA ARG A 290 -23.34 -38.10 -27.80
C ARG A 290 -22.48 -37.75 -26.58
N LEU A 291 -21.99 -38.76 -25.86
CA LEU A 291 -21.15 -38.56 -24.68
C LEU A 291 -19.79 -37.95 -25.05
N GLU A 292 -19.15 -38.44 -26.11
CA GLU A 292 -17.88 -37.91 -26.62
C GLU A 292 -17.99 -36.44 -27.04
N ARG A 293 -19.09 -36.09 -27.72
CA ARG A 293 -19.38 -34.70 -28.09
C ARG A 293 -19.56 -33.81 -26.87
N LEU A 294 -20.31 -34.27 -25.87
CA LEU A 294 -20.52 -33.54 -24.62
C LEU A 294 -19.20 -33.30 -23.90
N VAL A 295 -18.34 -34.32 -23.78
CA VAL A 295 -17.00 -34.18 -23.19
C VAL A 295 -16.14 -33.19 -23.97
N THR A 296 -16.17 -33.26 -25.30
CA THR A 296 -15.46 -32.31 -26.18
C THR A 296 -15.92 -30.88 -25.93
N GLN A 297 -17.24 -30.66 -25.83
CA GLN A 297 -17.83 -29.33 -25.55
C GLN A 297 -17.49 -28.82 -24.15
N LEU A 298 -17.46 -29.69 -23.12
CA LEU A 298 -17.05 -29.30 -21.77
C LEU A 298 -15.56 -28.93 -21.71
N LEU A 299 -14.69 -29.69 -22.39
CA LEU A 299 -13.26 -29.40 -22.48
C LEU A 299 -12.99 -28.11 -23.25
N ALA A 300 -13.75 -27.89 -24.32
CA ALA A 300 -13.64 -26.67 -25.11
C ALA A 300 -14.10 -25.45 -24.31
N LEU A 301 -15.21 -25.55 -23.57
CA LEU A 301 -15.65 -24.52 -22.63
C LEU A 301 -14.63 -24.28 -21.49
N ALA A 302 -14.04 -25.32 -20.91
CA ALA A 302 -13.01 -25.18 -19.86
C ALA A 302 -11.74 -24.51 -20.40
N ARG A 303 -11.28 -24.87 -21.60
CA ARG A 303 -10.16 -24.21 -22.29
C ARG A 303 -10.48 -22.76 -22.64
N ALA A 304 -11.69 -22.51 -23.11
CA ALA A 304 -12.17 -21.16 -23.33
C ALA A 304 -12.12 -20.37 -22.02
N GLU A 305 -12.50 -20.97 -20.88
CA GLU A 305 -12.43 -20.37 -19.54
C GLU A 305 -10.98 -20.15 -19.01
N GLU A 306 -10.01 -20.97 -19.41
CA GLU A 306 -8.61 -20.95 -18.95
C GLU A 306 -7.67 -20.08 -19.82
N ALA A 307 -7.86 -20.04 -21.14
CA ALA A 307 -6.97 -19.36 -22.09
C ALA A 307 -6.82 -17.84 -21.88
N GLY A 308 -7.76 -17.23 -21.14
CA GLY A 308 -7.76 -15.81 -20.80
C GLY A 308 -6.75 -15.39 -19.73
N VAL A 309 -5.98 -16.31 -19.15
CA VAL A 309 -5.07 -15.98 -18.03
C VAL A 309 -3.65 -15.59 -18.49
N SER A 310 -3.16 -15.94 -19.69
CA SER A 310 -1.75 -15.64 -20.05
C SER A 310 -1.32 -15.62 -21.53
N ALA A 311 -2.18 -15.90 -22.52
CA ALA A 311 -1.72 -15.93 -23.91
C ALA A 311 -1.99 -14.59 -24.64
N PRO A 312 -0.97 -13.90 -25.18
CA PRO A 312 -1.18 -12.71 -26.01
C PRO A 312 -2.04 -13.03 -27.23
N LEU A 313 -2.84 -12.04 -27.67
CA LEU A 313 -3.65 -12.15 -28.89
C LEU A 313 -2.72 -12.21 -30.11
N GLU A 314 -2.95 -13.18 -30.99
CA GLU A 314 -2.24 -13.34 -32.26
C GLU A 314 -3.06 -12.74 -33.41
N THR A 315 -2.40 -12.40 -34.52
CA THR A 315 -3.10 -12.00 -35.74
C THR A 315 -3.59 -13.25 -36.47
N VAL A 316 -4.91 -13.42 -36.57
CA VAL A 316 -5.56 -14.58 -37.17
C VAL A 316 -6.26 -14.18 -38.46
N ASP A 317 -6.04 -14.95 -39.54
CA ASP A 317 -6.82 -14.82 -40.77
C ASP A 317 -8.11 -15.62 -40.68
N LEU A 318 -9.26 -14.93 -40.68
CA LEU A 318 -10.57 -15.54 -40.56
C LEU A 318 -10.93 -16.44 -41.76
N ARG A 319 -10.39 -16.15 -42.94
CA ARG A 319 -10.62 -16.96 -44.14
C ARG A 319 -10.03 -18.34 -43.97
N GLU A 320 -8.81 -18.44 -43.46
CA GLU A 320 -8.14 -19.72 -43.20
C GLU A 320 -8.91 -20.54 -42.16
N VAL A 321 -9.40 -19.90 -41.11
CA VAL A 321 -10.17 -20.59 -40.06
C VAL A 321 -11.53 -21.05 -40.59
N ALA A 322 -12.24 -20.22 -41.34
CA ALA A 322 -13.52 -20.58 -41.96
C ALA A 322 -13.36 -21.76 -42.93
N ALA A 323 -12.33 -21.73 -43.79
CA ALA A 323 -12.03 -22.83 -44.70
C ALA A 323 -11.72 -24.13 -43.95
N ALA A 324 -10.97 -24.06 -42.85
CA ALA A 324 -10.67 -25.23 -42.02
C ALA A 324 -11.92 -25.82 -41.35
N VAL A 325 -12.84 -24.98 -40.87
CA VAL A 325 -14.11 -25.42 -40.28
C VAL A 325 -15.01 -26.09 -41.32
N ILE A 326 -15.17 -25.46 -42.50
CA ILE A 326 -15.97 -26.02 -43.60
C ILE A 326 -15.40 -27.37 -44.04
N THR A 327 -14.08 -27.48 -44.22
CA THR A 327 -13.42 -28.74 -44.59
C THR A 327 -13.70 -29.85 -43.57
N ARG A 328 -13.73 -29.51 -42.28
CA ARG A 328 -14.01 -30.47 -41.20
C ARG A 328 -15.46 -30.92 -41.17
N GLN A 329 -16.40 -30.06 -41.54
CA GLN A 329 -17.84 -30.32 -41.42
C GLN A 329 -18.52 -30.70 -42.75
N ILE A 330 -17.76 -30.75 -43.86
CA ILE A 330 -18.29 -31.07 -45.20
C ILE A 330 -19.00 -32.43 -45.25
N ASN A 331 -18.44 -33.46 -44.62
CA ASN A 331 -19.06 -34.81 -44.61
C ASN A 331 -20.39 -34.80 -43.86
N GLN A 332 -20.44 -34.13 -42.71
CA GLN A 332 -21.66 -33.99 -41.90
C GLN A 332 -22.74 -33.22 -42.66
N ALA A 333 -22.38 -32.18 -43.40
CA ALA A 333 -23.31 -31.42 -44.22
C ALA A 333 -23.87 -32.25 -45.39
N ILE A 334 -23.01 -33.03 -46.07
CA ILE A 334 -23.43 -33.94 -47.15
C ILE A 334 -24.41 -35.00 -46.63
N GLU A 335 -24.13 -35.62 -45.48
CA GLU A 335 -25.03 -36.59 -44.84
C GLU A 335 -26.38 -35.97 -44.45
N ALA A 336 -26.37 -34.72 -44.00
CA ALA A 336 -27.58 -33.96 -43.69
C ALA A 336 -28.33 -33.43 -44.93
N GLY A 337 -27.72 -33.50 -46.12
CA GLY A 337 -28.25 -32.94 -47.36
C GLY A 337 -28.26 -31.41 -47.35
N ILE A 338 -27.22 -30.79 -46.79
CA ILE A 338 -27.05 -29.34 -46.62
C ILE A 338 -25.83 -28.88 -47.44
N ASP A 339 -25.97 -27.77 -48.15
CA ASP A 339 -24.85 -27.15 -48.86
C ASP A 339 -24.10 -26.17 -47.95
N LEU A 340 -22.77 -26.19 -47.99
CA LEU A 340 -21.90 -25.30 -47.21
C LEU A 340 -21.17 -24.33 -48.13
N THR A 341 -21.41 -23.03 -47.93
CA THR A 341 -20.83 -21.98 -48.78
C THR A 341 -19.96 -21.02 -47.96
N LEU A 342 -18.83 -20.61 -48.54
CA LEU A 342 -17.96 -19.57 -48.01
C LEU A 342 -18.02 -18.33 -48.91
N GLU A 343 -18.65 -17.27 -48.43
CA GLU A 343 -18.74 -15.99 -49.13
C GLU A 343 -17.66 -15.04 -48.63
N THR A 344 -16.74 -14.70 -49.53
CA THR A 344 -15.60 -13.82 -49.22
C THR A 344 -15.19 -13.05 -50.47
N ASP A 345 -14.73 -11.80 -50.30
CA ASP A 345 -14.09 -11.06 -51.39
C ASP A 345 -12.65 -11.58 -51.58
N PRO A 346 -12.20 -11.99 -52.78
CA PRO A 346 -10.85 -12.49 -53.01
C PRO A 346 -9.72 -11.50 -52.69
N VAL A 347 -10.00 -10.19 -52.76
CA VAL A 347 -9.01 -9.11 -52.62
C VAL A 347 -8.87 -8.66 -51.17
N GLU A 348 -9.90 -8.86 -50.36
CA GLU A 348 -9.96 -8.37 -48.99
C GLU A 348 -9.26 -9.30 -47.99
N THR A 349 -8.64 -8.71 -46.96
CA THR A 349 -7.92 -9.46 -45.91
C THR A 349 -8.69 -9.38 -44.59
N TYR A 350 -9.11 -10.54 -44.07
CA TYR A 350 -9.94 -10.64 -42.86
C TYR A 350 -9.09 -10.98 -41.63
N ARG A 351 -8.20 -10.06 -41.22
CA ARG A 351 -7.29 -10.28 -40.07
C ARG A 351 -7.83 -9.67 -38.78
N VAL A 352 -7.88 -10.47 -37.72
CA VAL A 352 -8.32 -10.04 -36.38
C VAL A 352 -7.30 -10.41 -35.31
N ALA A 353 -7.24 -9.63 -34.24
CA ALA A 353 -6.50 -9.99 -33.04
C ALA A 353 -7.33 -11.01 -32.24
N GLY A 354 -6.82 -12.22 -32.06
CA GLY A 354 -7.56 -13.29 -31.40
C GLY A 354 -6.72 -14.54 -31.15
N HIS A 355 -7.37 -15.63 -30.76
CA HIS A 355 -6.77 -16.96 -30.70
C HIS A 355 -7.40 -17.82 -31.77
N ARG A 356 -6.57 -18.41 -32.65
CA ARG A 356 -7.07 -19.24 -33.76
C ARG A 356 -8.00 -20.35 -33.29
N THR A 357 -7.70 -20.97 -32.15
CA THR A 357 -8.52 -22.05 -31.56
C THR A 357 -9.89 -21.55 -31.11
N LEU A 358 -9.99 -20.38 -30.48
CA LEU A 358 -11.29 -19.82 -30.03
C LEU A 358 -12.17 -19.43 -31.21
N ILE A 359 -11.59 -18.82 -32.24
CA ILE A 359 -12.31 -18.45 -33.48
C ILE A 359 -12.78 -19.71 -34.20
N PHE A 360 -11.93 -20.74 -34.27
CA PHE A 360 -12.31 -22.05 -34.83
C PHE A 360 -13.48 -22.67 -34.06
N GLU A 361 -13.48 -22.58 -32.74
CA GLU A 361 -14.54 -23.10 -31.88
C GLU A 361 -15.86 -22.34 -32.06
N ILE A 362 -15.80 -21.00 -32.15
CA ILE A 362 -16.97 -20.16 -32.46
C ILE A 362 -17.59 -20.61 -33.78
N LEU A 363 -16.80 -20.62 -34.86
CA LEU A 363 -17.27 -20.99 -36.19
C LEU A 363 -17.80 -22.44 -36.22
N SER A 364 -17.09 -23.38 -35.61
CA SER A 364 -17.52 -24.79 -35.57
C SER A 364 -18.87 -24.96 -34.89
N ASN A 365 -19.13 -24.23 -33.79
CA ASN A 365 -20.41 -24.30 -33.10
C ASN A 365 -21.54 -23.63 -33.90
N LEU A 366 -21.26 -22.51 -34.56
CA LEU A 366 -22.25 -21.82 -35.39
C LEU A 366 -22.63 -22.65 -36.62
N VAL A 367 -21.65 -23.22 -37.32
CA VAL A 367 -21.89 -24.05 -38.52
C VAL A 367 -22.51 -25.40 -38.14
N ASP A 368 -22.11 -26.05 -37.04
CA ASP A 368 -22.78 -27.27 -36.54
C ASP A 368 -24.25 -27.00 -36.21
N ASN A 369 -24.57 -25.86 -35.59
CA ASN A 369 -25.95 -25.44 -35.37
C ASN A 369 -26.69 -25.22 -36.70
N GLY A 370 -26.06 -24.52 -37.63
CA GLY A 370 -26.60 -24.25 -38.96
C GLY A 370 -26.91 -25.52 -39.75
N ILE A 371 -26.09 -26.59 -39.63
CA ILE A 371 -26.33 -27.88 -40.28
C ILE A 371 -27.48 -28.63 -39.58
N ARG A 372 -27.47 -28.70 -38.25
CA ARG A 372 -28.43 -29.50 -37.47
C ARG A 372 -29.86 -28.96 -37.53
N TYR A 373 -30.01 -27.65 -37.47
CA TYR A 373 -31.33 -27.00 -37.38
C TYR A 373 -31.83 -26.50 -38.74
N ASN A 374 -31.12 -26.81 -39.83
CA ASN A 374 -31.55 -26.46 -41.17
C ASN A 374 -32.72 -27.32 -41.68
N ARG A 375 -33.32 -26.88 -42.79
CA ARG A 375 -34.19 -27.71 -43.62
C ARG A 375 -33.36 -28.58 -44.56
N ARG A 376 -33.82 -29.79 -44.90
CA ARG A 376 -33.17 -30.62 -45.94
C ARG A 376 -33.11 -29.88 -47.27
N GLY A 377 -31.96 -29.94 -47.95
CA GLY A 377 -31.69 -29.19 -49.18
C GLY A 377 -31.47 -27.69 -48.95
N GLY A 378 -31.37 -27.24 -47.68
CA GLY A 378 -31.02 -25.88 -47.33
C GLY A 378 -29.52 -25.61 -47.42
N THR A 379 -29.16 -24.34 -47.25
CA THR A 379 -27.76 -23.88 -47.30
C THR A 379 -27.33 -23.33 -45.94
N VAL A 380 -26.05 -23.49 -45.62
CA VAL A 380 -25.38 -22.75 -44.54
C VAL A 380 -24.25 -21.94 -45.14
N THR A 381 -24.36 -20.62 -45.04
CA THR A 381 -23.39 -19.67 -45.60
C THR A 381 -22.56 -19.05 -44.49
N VAL A 382 -21.23 -19.15 -44.62
CA VAL A 382 -20.28 -18.39 -43.81
C VAL A 382 -19.83 -17.19 -44.64
N SER A 383 -20.21 -15.99 -44.20
CA SER A 383 -19.88 -14.73 -44.88
C SER A 383 -18.86 -13.94 -44.05
N LEU A 384 -17.78 -13.48 -44.69
CA LEU A 384 -16.79 -12.59 -44.09
C LEU A 384 -16.93 -11.19 -44.70
N GLN A 385 -16.98 -10.17 -43.85
CA GLN A 385 -17.11 -8.78 -44.28
C GLN A 385 -16.21 -7.88 -43.45
N THR A 386 -15.61 -6.89 -44.09
CA THR A 386 -14.91 -5.80 -43.39
C THR A 386 -15.61 -4.47 -43.72
N SER A 387 -15.92 -3.69 -42.70
CA SER A 387 -16.57 -2.38 -42.86
C SER A 387 -16.12 -1.42 -41.78
N ARG A 388 -15.72 -0.20 -42.19
CA ARG A 388 -15.28 0.89 -41.28
C ARG A 388 -14.20 0.48 -40.27
N GLY A 389 -13.31 -0.44 -40.65
CA GLY A 389 -12.22 -0.94 -39.81
C GLY A 389 -12.62 -2.08 -38.86
N GLU A 390 -13.90 -2.48 -38.83
CA GLU A 390 -14.35 -3.68 -38.11
C GLU A 390 -14.44 -4.87 -39.08
N THR A 391 -14.06 -6.05 -38.60
CA THR A 391 -14.21 -7.30 -39.36
C THR A 391 -15.31 -8.14 -38.70
N ALA A 392 -16.21 -8.68 -39.50
CA ALA A 392 -17.34 -9.47 -39.04
C ALA A 392 -17.42 -10.82 -39.75
N ILE A 393 -17.90 -11.82 -39.01
CA ILE A 393 -18.28 -13.14 -39.53
C ILE A 393 -19.77 -13.28 -39.34
N ALA A 394 -20.50 -13.62 -40.40
CA ALA A 394 -21.89 -14.01 -40.33
C ALA A 394 -22.03 -15.50 -40.70
N VAL A 395 -22.78 -16.26 -39.90
CA VAL A 395 -23.23 -17.60 -40.25
C VAL A 395 -24.73 -17.55 -40.45
N ILE A 396 -25.17 -17.92 -41.66
CA ILE A 396 -26.54 -17.80 -42.14
C ILE A 396 -27.05 -19.21 -42.46
N ASP A 397 -28.20 -19.60 -41.91
CA ASP A 397 -28.90 -20.84 -42.27
C ASP A 397 -30.30 -20.57 -42.83
N ASP A 398 -30.82 -21.55 -43.57
CA ASP A 398 -32.16 -21.56 -44.15
C ASP A 398 -33.22 -22.27 -43.26
N GLY A 399 -32.93 -22.43 -41.97
CA GLY A 399 -33.77 -23.15 -41.02
C GLY A 399 -35.10 -22.45 -40.69
N PRO A 400 -35.82 -22.93 -39.66
CA PRO A 400 -37.07 -22.32 -39.21
C PRO A 400 -36.87 -20.96 -38.51
N GLY A 401 -35.62 -20.56 -38.22
CA GLY A 401 -35.30 -19.33 -37.50
C GLY A 401 -35.50 -19.41 -35.99
N ILE A 402 -35.09 -18.35 -35.29
CA ILE A 402 -35.31 -18.16 -33.85
C ILE A 402 -36.20 -16.93 -33.64
N ALA A 403 -37.31 -17.11 -32.92
CA ALA A 403 -38.25 -16.05 -32.60
C ALA A 403 -37.57 -14.93 -31.79
N ASP A 404 -37.94 -13.67 -32.05
CA ASP A 404 -37.29 -12.50 -31.43
C ASP A 404 -37.28 -12.55 -29.91
N SER A 405 -38.37 -13.02 -29.29
CA SER A 405 -38.50 -13.17 -27.84
C SER A 405 -37.55 -14.21 -27.22
N GLN A 406 -36.99 -15.10 -28.04
CA GLN A 406 -36.11 -16.19 -27.60
C GLN A 406 -34.63 -15.92 -27.88
N ARG A 407 -34.30 -14.91 -28.70
CA ARG A 407 -32.93 -14.60 -29.13
C ARG A 407 -31.99 -14.28 -27.97
N GLU A 408 -32.45 -13.52 -26.98
CA GLU A 408 -31.59 -13.12 -25.86
C GLU A 408 -31.19 -14.32 -24.97
N VAL A 409 -32.16 -15.20 -24.73
CA VAL A 409 -32.04 -16.42 -23.92
C VAL A 409 -31.35 -17.56 -24.69
N ALA A 410 -31.30 -17.50 -26.04
CA ALA A 410 -30.67 -18.51 -26.90
C ALA A 410 -29.19 -18.75 -26.57
N PHE A 411 -28.51 -17.73 -26.03
CA PHE A 411 -27.11 -17.78 -25.66
C PHE A 411 -26.88 -18.23 -24.20
N ASP A 412 -27.94 -18.48 -23.44
CA ASP A 412 -27.82 -19.01 -22.09
C ASP A 412 -27.48 -20.51 -22.13
N ARG A 413 -26.70 -20.96 -21.15
CA ARG A 413 -26.25 -22.36 -21.08
C ARG A 413 -27.46 -23.29 -20.93
N PHE A 414 -27.46 -24.37 -21.71
CA PHE A 414 -28.45 -25.46 -21.67
C PHE A 414 -29.88 -25.07 -22.12
N VAL A 415 -30.03 -23.92 -22.78
CA VAL A 415 -31.32 -23.50 -23.34
C VAL A 415 -31.57 -24.18 -24.68
N ARG A 416 -32.76 -24.75 -24.84
CA ARG A 416 -33.23 -25.40 -26.07
C ARG A 416 -34.49 -24.69 -26.54
N LEU A 417 -34.47 -24.20 -27.78
CA LEU A 417 -35.57 -23.41 -28.37
C LEU A 417 -36.47 -24.21 -29.32
N GLY A 418 -36.16 -25.48 -29.56
CA GLY A 418 -36.89 -26.34 -30.50
C GLY A 418 -38.17 -26.95 -29.94
N ALA A 419 -39.13 -27.24 -30.84
CA ALA A 419 -40.34 -28.01 -30.55
C ALA A 419 -40.01 -29.48 -30.16
N PRO A 420 -40.92 -30.20 -29.47
CA PRO A 420 -40.75 -31.63 -29.20
C PRO A 420 -40.49 -32.40 -30.51
N GLY A 421 -39.35 -33.09 -30.62
CA GLY A 421 -38.91 -33.79 -31.84
C GLY A 421 -37.79 -33.12 -32.65
N SER A 422 -37.29 -31.95 -32.21
CA SER A 422 -36.10 -31.32 -32.81
C SER A 422 -34.81 -32.13 -32.55
N PRO A 423 -33.81 -32.11 -33.46
CA PRO A 423 -32.57 -32.88 -33.31
C PRO A 423 -31.85 -32.62 -31.97
N GLU A 424 -31.28 -33.69 -31.39
CA GLU A 424 -30.66 -33.66 -30.06
C GLU A 424 -29.43 -32.74 -29.99
N GLY A 425 -29.54 -31.68 -29.19
CA GLY A 425 -28.49 -30.69 -28.93
C GLY A 425 -28.29 -30.46 -27.43
N SER A 426 -27.05 -30.17 -27.01
CA SER A 426 -26.69 -29.95 -25.59
C SER A 426 -27.12 -28.57 -25.07
N GLY A 427 -27.58 -27.66 -25.93
CA GLY A 427 -27.86 -26.27 -25.57
C GLY A 427 -26.62 -25.47 -25.16
N LEU A 428 -25.42 -26.00 -25.43
CA LEU A 428 -24.15 -25.35 -25.07
C LEU A 428 -23.52 -24.55 -26.21
N GLY A 429 -23.85 -24.85 -27.47
CA GLY A 429 -23.16 -24.28 -28.63
C GLY A 429 -23.15 -22.75 -28.65
N LEU A 430 -24.33 -22.11 -28.49
CA LEU A 430 -24.41 -20.64 -28.47
C LEU A 430 -23.83 -20.02 -27.18
N ALA A 431 -23.91 -20.72 -26.05
CA ALA A 431 -23.26 -20.27 -24.82
C ALA A 431 -21.73 -20.29 -24.91
N ILE A 432 -21.16 -21.30 -25.61
CA ILE A 432 -19.74 -21.37 -25.95
C ILE A 432 -19.37 -20.18 -26.85
N VAL A 433 -20.17 -19.90 -27.88
CA VAL A 433 -19.96 -18.75 -28.76
C VAL A 433 -19.95 -17.44 -27.97
N ARG A 434 -20.94 -17.18 -27.11
CA ARG A 434 -21.00 -15.96 -26.29
C ARG A 434 -19.79 -15.84 -25.37
N SER A 435 -19.37 -16.94 -24.74
CA SER A 435 -18.19 -16.98 -23.85
C SER A 435 -16.88 -16.70 -24.61
N ALA A 436 -16.67 -17.36 -25.75
CA ALA A 436 -15.49 -17.19 -26.57
C ALA A 436 -15.41 -15.78 -27.21
N VAL A 437 -16.54 -15.24 -27.67
CA VAL A 437 -16.63 -13.89 -28.25
C VAL A 437 -16.31 -12.81 -27.21
N ALA A 438 -16.84 -12.92 -25.99
CA ALA A 438 -16.56 -11.98 -24.91
C ALA A 438 -15.05 -11.92 -24.57
N ARG A 439 -14.34 -13.05 -24.71
CA ARG A 439 -12.88 -13.13 -24.46
C ARG A 439 -12.03 -12.51 -25.57
N LEU A 440 -12.56 -12.44 -26.78
CA LEU A 440 -11.91 -11.79 -27.92
C LEU A 440 -12.21 -10.28 -27.96
N ASN A 441 -12.86 -9.72 -26.92
CA ASN A 441 -13.41 -8.36 -26.91
C ASN A 441 -14.32 -8.09 -28.13
N ALA A 442 -14.93 -9.15 -28.67
CA ALA A 442 -15.83 -9.11 -29.81
C ALA A 442 -17.28 -9.06 -29.32
N THR A 443 -18.21 -8.80 -30.23
CA THR A 443 -19.66 -8.83 -29.95
C THR A 443 -20.35 -9.88 -30.81
N VAL A 444 -21.36 -10.55 -30.26
CA VAL A 444 -22.20 -11.50 -31.00
C VAL A 444 -23.65 -11.09 -30.91
N GLY A 445 -24.37 -11.22 -32.00
CA GLY A 445 -25.81 -10.94 -32.05
C GLY A 445 -26.48 -11.58 -33.25
N PHE A 446 -27.80 -11.42 -33.33
CA PHE A 446 -28.57 -11.86 -34.48
C PHE A 446 -28.55 -10.78 -35.57
N GLY A 447 -28.36 -11.20 -36.82
CA GLY A 447 -28.51 -10.36 -38.00
C GLY A 447 -29.96 -10.34 -38.50
N ALA A 448 -30.24 -9.44 -39.45
CA ALA A 448 -31.49 -9.49 -40.19
C ALA A 448 -31.46 -10.71 -41.13
N ALA A 449 -32.53 -11.50 -41.13
CA ALA A 449 -32.68 -12.66 -42.00
C ALA A 449 -34.14 -12.74 -42.46
N ASP A 450 -34.36 -12.79 -43.77
CA ASP A 450 -35.70 -12.98 -44.35
C ASP A 450 -36.20 -14.42 -44.17
N ARG A 451 -35.27 -15.37 -44.03
CA ARG A 451 -35.49 -16.79 -43.71
C ARG A 451 -34.34 -17.33 -42.85
N GLY A 452 -34.65 -18.28 -41.98
CA GLY A 452 -33.70 -18.95 -41.08
C GLY A 452 -33.04 -18.05 -40.04
N THR A 453 -31.80 -18.34 -39.67
CA THR A 453 -31.08 -17.62 -38.62
C THR A 453 -29.77 -17.04 -39.15
N THR A 454 -29.52 -15.76 -38.86
CA THR A 454 -28.21 -15.14 -39.08
C THR A 454 -27.60 -14.79 -37.73
N ILE A 455 -26.40 -15.31 -37.45
CA ILE A 455 -25.62 -14.95 -36.26
C ILE A 455 -24.36 -14.23 -36.72
N VAL A 456 -24.14 -13.03 -36.20
CA VAL A 456 -23.03 -12.16 -36.56
C VAL A 456 -22.09 -11.99 -35.37
N VAL A 457 -20.81 -12.26 -35.59
CA VAL A 457 -19.71 -11.98 -34.66
C VAL A 457 -18.89 -10.82 -35.21
N ARG A 458 -18.78 -9.72 -34.46
CA ARG A 458 -18.02 -8.52 -34.85
C ARG A 458 -16.77 -8.39 -33.99
N PHE A 459 -15.62 -8.31 -34.63
CA PHE A 459 -14.33 -8.11 -33.97
C PHE A 459 -13.97 -6.62 -33.96
N PRO A 460 -13.40 -6.11 -32.85
CA PRO A 460 -12.93 -4.74 -32.79
C PRO A 460 -11.84 -4.53 -33.83
N GLY A 461 -11.85 -3.35 -34.47
CA GLY A 461 -10.84 -3.01 -35.46
C GLY A 461 -9.44 -3.06 -34.86
N THR A 462 -8.51 -3.66 -35.59
CA THR A 462 -7.08 -3.54 -35.33
C THR A 462 -6.71 -2.09 -35.58
N ALA A 463 -6.73 -1.27 -34.53
CA ALA A 463 -6.06 0.02 -34.57
C ALA A 463 -4.62 -0.28 -34.99
N ALA A 464 -4.24 0.19 -36.18
CA ALA A 464 -2.86 0.14 -36.62
C ALA A 464 -2.04 0.77 -35.49
N ALA A 465 -1.26 -0.04 -34.78
CA ALA A 465 -0.27 0.45 -33.86
C ALA A 465 0.75 1.21 -34.71
N GLY A 466 0.52 2.52 -34.85
CA GLY A 466 1.43 3.47 -35.48
C GLY A 466 2.59 3.81 -34.58
#